data_AF-A0A7C6ZQB7-F1
#
_entry.id   AF-A0A7C6ZQB7-F1
#
_cell.length_a   1.000
_cell.length_b   1.000
_cell.length_c   1.000
_cell.angle_alpha   90.00
_cell.angle_beta   90.00
_cell.angle_gamma   90.00
#
_symmetry.space_group_name_H-M   'P 1'
#
loop_
_entity.id
_entity.type
_entity.pdbx_description
1 polymer ?
#
loop_
_entity_poly.entity_id
_entity_poly.type
_entity_poly.pdbx_seq_one_letter_code
_entity_poly.pdbx_strand_id
1 'polypeptide(L)' 'MSRFTLPVKIGLGFGIAGLLLTIVGIVRGQVPPAPLNIAIALLIGGGVWFVVAWAVASAAVDVEKDLRD' A
#
# COMPACT_ATOMS: atom_id res chain seq x y z
N MET A 1 19.32 11.51 -5.01
CA MET A 1 18.26 10.92 -5.87
C MET A 1 17.85 9.59 -5.24
N SER A 2 16.60 9.44 -4.79
CA SER A 2 16.14 8.25 -4.07
C SER A 2 16.29 6.97 -4.92
N ARG A 3 16.90 5.93 -4.33
CA ARG A 3 17.30 4.64 -4.92
C ARG A 3 16.10 3.69 -5.18
N PHE A 4 14.85 4.15 -5.03
CA PHE A 4 13.66 3.32 -5.21
C PHE A 4 13.18 3.31 -6.66
N THR A 5 12.87 2.10 -7.16
CA THR A 5 12.24 1.89 -8.47
C THR A 5 10.84 2.51 -8.49
N LEU A 6 10.34 2.85 -9.69
CA LEU A 6 9.02 3.46 -9.86
C LEU A 6 7.90 2.65 -9.19
N PRO A 7 7.83 1.30 -9.33
CA PRO A 7 6.79 0.51 -8.67
C PRO A 7 6.81 0.61 -7.15
N VAL A 8 8.00 0.66 -6.54
CA VAL A 8 8.14 0.78 -5.08
C VAL A 8 7.63 2.13 -4.59
N LYS A 9 7.85 3.21 -5.34
CA LYS A 9 7.31 4.53 -5.02
C LYS A 9 5.79 4.55 -5.05
N ILE A 10 5.19 3.93 -6.06
CA ILE A 10 3.73 3.80 -6.18
C ILE A 10 3.17 2.96 -5.02
N GLY A 11 3.75 1.78 -4.77
CA GLY A 11 3.38 0.94 -3.65
C GLY A 11 3.41 1.70 -2.32
N LEU A 12 4.50 2.42 -2.05
CA LEU A 12 4.66 3.18 -0.81
C LEU A 12 3.61 4.29 -0.67
N GLY A 13 3.31 5.01 -1.76
CA GLY A 13 2.27 6.04 -1.76
C GLY A 13 0.90 5.49 -1.36
N PHE A 14 0.45 4.41 -2.02
CA PHE A 14 -0.84 3.78 -1.72
C PHE A 14 -0.86 3.06 -0.37
N GLY A 15 0.24 2.44 0.04
CA GLY A 15 0.36 1.82 1.36
C GLY A 15 0.25 2.85 2.48
N ILE A 16 0.89 4.01 2.35
CA ILE A 16 0.75 5.11 3.32
C ILE A 16 -0.68 5.66 3.31
N ALA A 17 -1.26 5.90 2.14
CA ALA A 17 -2.64 6.40 2.03
C ALA A 17 -3.64 5.43 2.68
N GLY A 18 -3.53 4.12 2.41
CA GLY A 18 -4.36 3.08 3.01
C GLY A 18 -4.17 2.99 4.53
N LEU A 19 -2.93 3.14 5.02
CA LEU A 19 -2.64 3.19 6.45
C LEU A 19 -3.30 4.41 7.12
N LEU A 20 -3.20 5.60 6.53
CA LEU A 20 -3.83 6.81 7.05
C LEU A 20 -5.35 6.69 7.11
N LEU A 21 -5.97 6.18 6.05
CA LEU A 21 -7.42 5.93 6.03
C LEU A 21 -7.86 4.90 7.07
N THR A 22 -7.02 3.89 7.32
CA THR A 22 -7.27 2.89 8.36
C THR A 22 -7.19 3.49 9.75
N ILE A 23 -6.22 4.36 10.01
CA ILE A 23 -6.13 5.12 11.27
C ILE A 23 -7.39 5.94 11.49
N VAL A 24 -7.90 6.62 10.46
CA VAL A 24 -9.17 7.35 10.54
C VAL A 24 -10.34 6.42 10.92
N GLY A 25 -10.41 5.22 10.33
CA GLY A 25 -11.41 4.22 10.69
C GLY A 25 -11.33 3.76 12.15
N ILE A 26 -10.11 3.54 12.66
CA ILE A 26 -9.86 3.18 14.06
C ILE A 26 -10.32 4.30 15.01
N VAL A 27 -9.95 5.56 14.73
CA VAL A 27 -10.34 6.73 15.54
C VAL A 27 -11.87 6.92 15.53
N ARG A 28 -12.54 6.56 14.43
CA ARG A 28 -14.00 6.56 14.30
C ARG A 28 -14.70 5.36 14.95
N GLY A 29 -13.98 4.51 15.68
CA GLY A 29 -14.55 3.35 16.38
C GLY A 29 -15.01 2.22 15.46
N GLN A 30 -14.53 2.16 14.21
CA GLN A 30 -14.92 1.12 13.24
C GLN A 30 -14.17 -0.20 13.45
N VAL A 31 -13.16 -0.22 14.32
CA VAL A 31 -12.34 -1.41 14.64
C VAL A 31 -12.49 -1.69 16.14
N PRO A 32 -12.80 -2.93 16.55
CA PRO A 32 -12.89 -3.24 17.98
C PRO A 32 -11.54 -3.01 18.68
N PRO A 33 -11.51 -2.44 19.90
CA PRO A 33 -10.31 -1.86 20.52
C PRO A 33 -9.29 -2.90 21.06
N ALA A 34 -9.34 -4.14 20.59
CA ALA A 34 -8.33 -5.15 20.92
C ALA A 34 -7.04 -4.88 20.14
N PRO A 35 -5.85 -4.94 20.76
CA PRO A 35 -4.57 -4.67 20.10
C PRO A 35 -4.34 -5.50 18.82
N LEU A 36 -4.77 -6.77 18.83
CA LEU A 36 -4.65 -7.66 17.67
C LEU A 36 -5.52 -7.18 16.49
N ASN A 37 -6.73 -6.71 16.75
CA ASN A 37 -7.63 -6.23 15.70
C ASN A 37 -7.07 -4.96 15.03
N ILE A 38 -6.49 -4.07 15.83
CA ILE A 38 -5.82 -2.87 15.34
C ILE A 38 -4.61 -3.24 14.49
N ALA A 39 -3.78 -4.18 14.95
CA ALA A 39 -2.61 -4.64 14.20
C ALA A 39 -3.01 -5.25 12.84
N ILE A 40 -4.04 -6.10 12.82
CA ILE A 40 -4.57 -6.69 11.59
C ILE A 40 -5.15 -5.61 10.68
N ALA A 41 -5.93 -4.66 11.22
CA ALA A 41 -6.49 -3.56 10.45
C ALA A 41 -5.39 -2.74 9.77
N LEU A 42 -4.32 -2.37 10.49
CA LEU A 42 -3.19 -1.63 9.94
C LEU A 42 -2.40 -2.44 8.90
N LEU A 43 -2.22 -3.75 9.11
CA LEU A 43 -1.54 -4.63 8.17
C LEU A 43 -2.32 -4.77 6.86
N ILE A 44 -3.63 -4.96 6.93
CA ILE A 44 -4.49 -5.05 5.74
C ILE A 44 -4.59 -3.68 5.08
N GLY A 45 -4.86 -2.64 5.86
CA GLY A 45 -5.05 -1.28 5.38
C GLY A 45 -3.82 -0.64 4.74
N GLY A 46 -2.62 -0.86 5.31
CA GLY A 46 -1.38 -0.33 4.74
C GLY A 46 -0.63 -1.35 3.89
N GLY A 47 -0.36 -2.53 4.47
CA GLY A 47 0.49 -3.56 3.87
C GLY A 47 -0.10 -4.18 2.60
N VAL A 48 -1.38 -4.56 2.62
CA VAL A 48 -2.00 -5.17 1.43
C VAL A 48 -2.13 -4.13 0.30
N TRP A 49 -2.51 -2.89 0.61
CA TRP A 49 -2.58 -1.82 -0.39
C TRP A 49 -1.21 -1.47 -0.98
N PHE A 50 -0.14 -1.54 -0.19
CA PHE A 50 1.23 -1.44 -0.71
C PHE A 50 1.52 -2.53 -1.75
N VAL A 51 1.28 -3.79 -1.40
CA VAL A 51 1.59 -4.94 -2.27
C VAL A 51 0.77 -4.88 -3.57
N VAL A 52 -0.52 -4.57 -3.48
CA VAL A 52 -1.40 -4.46 -4.64
C VAL A 52 -0.91 -3.36 -5.58
N ALA A 53 -0.68 -2.15 -5.07
CA ALA A 53 -0.25 -1.03 -5.90
C ALA A 53 1.15 -1.23 -6.49
N TRP A 54 2.07 -1.83 -5.71
CA TRP A 54 3.39 -2.20 -6.20
C TRP A 54 3.32 -3.24 -7.33
N ALA A 55 2.51 -4.29 -7.17
CA ALA A 55 2.38 -5.35 -8.17
C ALA A 55 1.80 -4.81 -9.49
N VAL A 56 0.74 -4.00 -9.43
CA VAL A 56 0.15 -3.36 -10.60
C VAL A 56 1.15 -2.44 -11.30
N ALA A 57 1.86 -1.60 -10.54
CA ALA A 57 2.89 -0.72 -11.11
C ALA A 57 4.07 -1.50 -11.70
N SER A 58 4.43 -2.65 -11.12
CA SER A 58 5.48 -3.52 -11.66
C SER A 58 5.06 -4.10 -12.99
N ALA A 59 3.84 -4.66 -13.08
CA ALA A 59 3.29 -5.17 -14.32
C ALA A 59 3.21 -4.08 -15.42
N ALA A 60 2.80 -2.86 -15.06
CA ALA A 60 2.75 -1.75 -16.01
C ALA A 60 4.15 -1.36 -16.53
N VAL A 61 5.15 -1.32 -15.65
CA VAL A 61 6.54 -1.02 -16.03
C VAL A 61 7.14 -2.13 -16.89
N ASP A 62 6.82 -3.39 -16.63
CA ASP A 62 7.29 -4.51 -17.43
C ASP A 62 6.71 -4.46 -18.85
N VAL A 63 5.41 -4.17 -18.99
CA VAL A 63 4.78 -3.93 -20.32
C VAL A 63 5.43 -2.75 -21.05
N GLU A 64 5.75 -1.65 -20.36
CA GLU A 64 6.38 -0.49 -21.00
C GLU A 64 7.80 -0.79 -21.50
N LYS A 65 8.54 -1.69 -20.83
CA LYS A 65 9.85 -2.15 -21.29
C LYS A 65 9.73 -3.08 -22.49
N ASP A 66 8.81 -4.03 -22.44
CA ASP A 66 8.57 -4.99 -23.54
C ASP A 66 8.17 -4.29 -24.84
N LEU A 67 7.53 -3.11 -24.77
CA LEU A 67 7.19 -2.30 -25.95
C LEU A 67 8.35 -1.47 -26.51
N ARG A 68 9.43 -1.28 -25.73
CA ARG A 68 10.60 -0.48 -26.13
C ARG A 68 11.71 -1.33 -26.75
N ASP A 69 11.71 -2.63 -26.51
CA ASP A 69 12.61 -3.63 -27.09
C ASP A 69 12.07 -4.19 -28.42
#